data_AF-A0A1G3TFT9-F1
#
_entry.id   AF-A0A1G3TFT9-F1
#
_cell.length_a   1.000
_cell.length_b   1.000
_cell.length_c   1.000
_cell.angle_alpha   90.00
_cell.angle_beta   90.00
_cell.angle_gamma   90.00
#
_symmetry.space_group_name_H-M   'P 1'
#
loop_
_entity.id
_entity.type
_entity.pdbx_description
1 polymer ?
#
loop_
_entity_poly.entity_id
_entity_poly.type
_entity_poly.pdbx_seq_one_letter_code
_entity_poly.pdbx_strand_id
1 'polypeptide(L)' 'MQIQTQYSYEKTWRTTREDDLLRIIEEEIGDADPKGTLTYVKGAIKNAKVITVGSCRFREEKKEIAEEKK' A
#
# COMPACT_ATOMS: atom_id res chain seq x y z
N MET A 1 -6.34 -7.48 6.70
CA MET A 1 -5.19 -7.42 5.78
C MET A 1 -4.33 -6.27 6.22
N GLN A 2 -3.02 -6.49 6.38
CA GLN A 2 -2.08 -5.38 6.57
C GLN A 2 -1.59 -4.95 5.20
N ILE A 3 -1.59 -3.65 4.95
CA ILE A 3 -1.12 -3.07 3.68
C ILE A 3 0.18 -2.35 4.02
N GLN A 4 1.19 -2.56 3.18
CA GLN A 4 2.41 -1.80 3.27
C GLN A 4 2.45 -0.76 2.17
N THR A 5 2.93 0.43 2.52
CA THR A 5 3.19 1.52 1.57
C THR A 5 4.68 1.71 1.38
N GLN A 6 5.07 2.08 0.17
CA GLN A 6 6.41 2.51 -0.17
C GLN A 6 6.30 3.75 -1.07
N TYR A 7 6.86 4.86 -0.61
CA TYR A 7 7.00 6.04 -1.46
C TYR A 7 8.04 5.78 -2.56
N SER A 8 7.86 6.35 -3.74
CA SER A 8 8.78 6.15 -4.88
C SER A 8 10.22 6.58 -4.57
N TYR A 9 10.40 7.55 -3.65
CA TYR A 9 11.71 8.01 -3.19
C TYR A 9 12.28 7.18 -2.02
N GLU A 10 11.47 6.36 -1.35
CA GLU A 10 11.92 5.46 -0.28
C GLU A 10 12.12 4.03 -0.82
N LYS A 11 13.13 3.32 -0.29
CA LYS A 11 13.36 1.90 -0.60
C LYS A 11 12.72 0.95 0.41
N THR A 12 12.11 1.49 1.45
CA THR A 12 11.54 0.73 2.56
C THR A 12 10.03 0.62 2.43
N TRP A 13 9.49 -0.53 2.83
CA TRP A 13 8.06 -0.74 2.96
C TRP A 13 7.68 -0.47 4.41
N ARG A 14 6.66 0.36 4.64
CA ARG A 14 6.13 0.62 5.97
C ARG A 14 4.76 0.00 6.09
N THR A 15 4.51 -0.69 7.20
CA THR A 15 3.18 -1.21 7.51
C THR A 15 2.30 -0.05 7.93
N THR A 16 1.24 0.18 7.16
CA THR A 16 0.41 1.37 7.27
C THR A 16 -1.00 0.92 7.61
N ARG A 17 -1.59 1.58 8.62
CA ARG A 17 -2.96 1.30 9.05
C ARG A 17 -3.94 1.93 8.07
N GLU A 18 -5.17 1.49 8.12
CA GLU A 18 -6.21 1.97 7.21
C GLU A 18 -6.44 3.48 7.28
N ASP A 19 -6.39 4.05 8.49
CA ASP A 19 -6.55 5.49 8.72
C ASP A 19 -5.40 6.30 8.10
N ASP A 20 -4.16 5.84 8.31
CA ASP A 20 -2.97 6.42 7.67
C ASP A 20 -2.98 6.27 6.15
N LEU A 21 -3.47 5.14 5.62
CA LEU A 21 -3.61 4.95 4.16
C LEU A 21 -4.51 6.02 3.55
N LEU A 22 -5.64 6.33 4.19
CA LEU A 22 -6.55 7.37 3.71
C LEU A 22 -5.87 8.73 3.70
N ARG A 23 -5.13 9.07 4.76
CA ARG A 23 -4.34 10.31 4.81
C ARG A 23 -3.29 10.38 3.72
N ILE A 24 -2.50 9.32 3.54
CA ILE A 24 -1.45 9.28 2.50
C ILE A 24 -2.07 9.45 1.11
N ILE A 25 -3.20 8.77 0.86
CA ILE A 25 -3.90 8.88 -0.42
C ILE A 25 -4.45 10.29 -0.63
N GLU A 26 -5.04 10.90 0.41
CA GLU A 26 -5.55 12.27 0.37
C GLU A 26 -4.42 13.27 0.12
N GLU A 27 -3.26 13.13 0.78
CA GLU A 27 -2.09 13.99 0.59
C GLU A 27 -1.45 13.82 -0.80
N GLU A 28 -1.38 12.59 -1.32
CA GLU A 28 -0.72 12.29 -2.60
C GLU A 28 -1.59 12.56 -3.81
N ILE A 29 -2.89 12.29 -3.71
CA ILE A 29 -3.82 12.38 -4.84
C ILE A 29 -4.61 13.69 -4.81
N GLY A 30 -4.84 14.28 -3.63
CA GLY A 30 -5.43 15.61 -3.41
C GLY A 30 -6.89 15.77 -3.82
N ASP A 31 -7.19 15.48 -5.10
CA ASP A 31 -8.46 15.76 -5.78
C ASP A 31 -9.34 14.49 -5.92
N ALA A 32 -8.79 13.30 -5.65
CA ALA A 32 -9.55 12.05 -5.75
C ALA A 32 -10.11 11.59 -4.40
N ASP A 33 -11.24 10.88 -4.44
CA ASP A 33 -11.86 10.29 -3.25
C ASP A 33 -10.92 9.25 -2.61
N PRO A 34 -10.44 9.50 -1.36
CA PRO A 34 -9.47 8.63 -0.73
C PRO A 34 -10.07 7.26 -0.37
N LYS A 35 -11.38 7.20 -0.09
CA LYS A 35 -12.07 5.94 0.24
C LYS A 35 -12.25 5.04 -0.98
N GLY A 36 -12.61 5.62 -2.12
CA GLY A 36 -12.74 4.93 -3.40
C GLY A 36 -11.39 4.39 -3.86
N THR A 37 -10.35 5.21 -3.74
CA THR A 37 -8.97 4.81 -4.04
C THR A 37 -8.49 3.68 -3.12
N LEU A 38 -8.74 3.79 -1.81
CA LEU A 38 -8.42 2.72 -0.87
C LEU A 38 -9.18 1.42 -1.19
N THR A 39 -10.45 1.53 -1.58
CA THR A 39 -11.27 0.38 -1.98
C THR A 39 -10.70 -0.29 -3.23
N TYR A 40 -10.29 0.51 -4.21
CA TYR A 40 -9.58 0.03 -5.40
C TYR A 40 -8.27 -0.68 -5.02
N VAL A 41 -7.42 -0.06 -4.19
CA VAL A 41 -6.15 -0.64 -3.72
C VAL A 41 -6.39 -1.98 -3.05
N LYS A 42 -7.36 -2.06 -2.12
CA LYS A 42 -7.72 -3.30 -1.41
C LYS A 42 -8.19 -4.42 -2.36
N GLY A 43 -8.92 -4.08 -3.41
CA GLY A 43 -9.35 -5.05 -4.44
C GLY A 43 -8.21 -5.48 -5.35
N ALA A 44 -7.35 -4.53 -5.73
CA ALA A 44 -6.23 -4.74 -6.62
C ALA A 44 -5.11 -5.57 -5.95
N ILE A 45 -4.78 -5.34 -4.66
CA ILE A 45 -3.67 -6.03 -3.97
C ILE A 45 -3.98 -7.52 -3.78
N LYS A 46 -5.27 -7.90 -3.82
CA LYS A 46 -5.68 -9.30 -3.73
C LYS A 46 -5.27 -10.09 -4.97
N ASN A 47 -5.21 -9.43 -6.13
CA ASN A 47 -4.87 -10.06 -7.40
C ASN A 47 -3.45 -9.72 -7.86
N ALA A 48 -2.92 -8.56 -7.46
CA ALA A 48 -1.62 -8.05 -7.84
C ALA A 48 -0.61 -8.09 -6.68
N LYS A 49 0.66 -8.38 -6.98
CA LYS A 49 1.74 -8.35 -5.96
C LYS A 49 1.96 -6.94 -5.37
N VAL A 50 1.83 -5.90 -6.21
CA VAL A 50 2.04 -4.48 -5.87
C VAL A 50 1.16 -3.63 -6.80
N ILE A 51 0.53 -2.58 -6.29
CA ILE A 51 -0.07 -1.51 -7.09
C ILE A 51 0.63 -0.19 -6.82
N THR A 52 0.55 0.73 -7.78
CA THR A 52 1.05 2.09 -7.67
C THR A 52 -0.10 3.07 -7.82
N VAL A 53 -0.21 4.04 -6.91
CA VAL A 53 -1.16 5.15 -6.96
C VAL A 53 -0.39 6.43 -6.71
N GLY A 54 -0.39 7.35 -7.67
CA GLY A 54 0.46 8.54 -7.63
C GLY A 54 1.93 8.16 -7.53
N SER A 55 2.63 8.69 -6.52
CA SER A 55 4.03 8.35 -6.21
C SER A 55 4.17 7.26 -5.16
N CYS A 56 3.07 6.67 -4.69
CA CYS A 56 3.06 5.64 -3.67
C CYS A 56 2.79 4.25 -4.23
N ARG A 57 3.49 3.25 -3.71
CA ARG A 57 3.29 1.84 -4.00
C ARG A 57 2.62 1.17 -2.80
N PHE A 58 1.69 0.29 -3.07
CA PHE A 58 0.88 -0.42 -2.09
C PHE A 58 1.00 -1.92 -2.34
N ARG A 59 1.23 -2.69 -1.29
CA ARG A 59 1.20 -4.15 -1.36
C ARG A 59 0.52 -4.72 -0.14
N GLU A 60 -0.03 -5.92 -0.26
CA GLU A 60 -0.37 -6.68 0.93
C GLU A 60 0.93 -7.03 1.68
N GLU A 61 0.92 -6.85 3.00
CA GLU A 61 1.95 -7.39 3.87
C GLU A 61 1.92 -8.91 3.73
N LYS A 62 2.74 -9.42 2.83
CA LYS A 62 3.11 -10.82 2.90
C LYS A 62 3.86 -10.96 4.21
N LYS A 63 3.32 -11.76 5.13
CA LYS A 63 4.18 -12.45 6.08
C LYS A 63 5.20 -13.19 5.23
N GLU A 64 6.37 -12.59 5.04
CA GLU A 64 7.55 -13.34 4.64
C GLU A 64 7.66 -14.42 5.70
N ILE A 65 7.25 -15.63 5.32
CA ILE A 65 7.79 -16.82 5.92
C ILE A 65 9.26 -16.66 5.60
N ALA A 66 10.03 -16.19 6.58
CA ALA A 66 11.47 -16.19 6.50
C ALA A 66 11.84 -17.65 6.25
N GLU A 67 12.14 -17.99 5.00
CA GLU A 67 12.82 -19.22 4.67
C GLU A 67 14.20 -19.10 5.29
N GLU A 68 14.29 -19.57 6.53
CA GLU A 68 15.53 -19.87 7.22
C GLU A 68 16.24 -20.95 6.39
N LYS A 69 17.08 -20.52 5.45
CA LYS A 69 17.97 -21.42 4.74
C LYS A 69 19.00 -21.94 5.73
N LYS A 70 18.72 -23.16 6.21
CA LYS A 70 19.59 -24.03 7.01
C LYS A 70 20.85 -24.44 6.24
#